data_AF-A0A849Y316-F1
#
_entry.id   AF-A0A849Y316-F1
#
_cell.length_a   1.000
_cell.length_b   1.000
_cell.length_c   1.000
_cell.angle_alpha   90.00
_cell.angle_beta   90.00
_cell.angle_gamma   90.00
#
_symmetry.space_group_name_H-M   'P 1'
#
loop_
_entity.id
_entity.type
_entity.pdbx_description
1 polymer ?
#
loop_
_entity_poly.entity_id
_entity_poly.type
_entity_poly.pdbx_seq_one_letter_code
_entity_poly.pdbx_strand_id
1 'polypeptide(L)'
;MIGIKDQYFGTEIEMTGITRQRAAEVVAEMFGTEAYYDGTTYGIWSVIDLEGKKWKFMSDGSIYTQRKVYGRIVDAGREYSTEMVSPKLSYDEMGKLQEVVRCLRRHGGFVNESCGQHVHIDASNHTPQSLKNALTIMYAKEDILFKALKVQERRANSYCQRVRPEVLEKIRKIPNKSITMDRVRNVWYGGRDGSHTHYDHTRYYAL
;
A
#
# COMPACT_ATOMS: atom_id res chain seq x y z
N MET A 1 -14.14 -14.26 14.73
CA MET A 1 -13.98 -13.75 13.34
C MET A 1 -12.86 -12.74 13.41
N ILE A 2 -11.80 -12.91 12.63
CA ILE A 2 -10.68 -11.96 12.63
C ILE A 2 -11.14 -10.72 11.88
N GLY A 3 -11.17 -9.58 12.56
CA GLY A 3 -11.47 -8.29 11.97
C GLY A 3 -10.20 -7.49 11.69
N ILE A 4 -10.34 -6.37 10.99
CA ILE A 4 -9.22 -5.45 10.72
C ILE A 4 -8.58 -4.90 12.00
N LYS A 5 -9.32 -4.87 13.12
CA LYS A 5 -8.81 -4.46 14.43
C LYS A 5 -7.82 -5.46 15.04
N ASP A 6 -7.88 -6.72 14.61
CA ASP A 6 -7.02 -7.81 15.07
C ASP A 6 -5.80 -8.01 14.17
N GLN A 7 -5.60 -7.09 13.22
CA GLN A 7 -4.59 -7.19 12.18
C GLN A 7 -3.65 -5.99 12.22
N TYR A 8 -2.38 -6.28 12.00
CA TYR A 8 -1.44 -5.24 11.63
C TYR A 8 -1.59 -4.91 10.16
N PHE A 9 -1.25 -3.67 9.82
CA PHE A 9 -1.18 -3.20 8.45
C PHE A 9 0.08 -2.37 8.23
N GLY A 10 0.41 -2.13 6.97
CA GLY A 10 1.39 -1.15 6.53
C GLY A 10 0.87 -0.47 5.26
N THR A 11 1.40 0.69 4.92
CA THR A 11 1.01 1.39 3.70
C THR A 11 2.21 2.05 3.04
N GLU A 12 2.16 2.06 1.72
CA GLU A 12 3.02 2.85 0.86
C GLU A 12 2.14 3.93 0.25
N ILE A 13 2.49 5.21 0.43
CA ILE A 13 1.73 6.34 -0.09
C ILE A 13 2.65 7.18 -0.97
N GLU A 14 2.35 7.17 -2.26
CA GLU A 14 3.08 7.93 -3.26
C GLU A 14 2.59 9.38 -3.30
N MET A 15 3.53 10.31 -3.46
CA MET A 15 3.26 11.74 -3.59
C MET A 15 4.37 12.47 -4.35
N THR A 16 4.04 13.69 -4.75
CA THR A 16 5.00 14.66 -5.26
C THR A 16 4.83 16.01 -4.54
N GLY A 17 5.47 17.07 -5.00
CA GLY A 17 5.41 18.39 -4.37
C GLY A 17 6.27 18.58 -3.12
N ILE A 18 6.73 17.48 -2.51
CA ILE A 18 7.70 17.46 -1.42
C ILE A 18 8.84 16.50 -1.76
N THR A 19 10.07 16.89 -1.42
CA THR A 19 11.23 16.01 -1.61
C THR A 19 11.28 14.94 -0.53
N ARG A 20 11.93 13.81 -0.80
CA ARG A 20 12.10 12.73 0.20
C ARG A 20 12.76 13.21 1.49
N GLN A 21 13.81 14.02 1.35
CA GLN A 21 14.49 14.65 2.48
C GLN A 21 13.53 15.52 3.27
N ARG A 22 12.84 16.46 2.60
CA ARG A 22 11.93 17.38 3.28
C ARG A 22 10.77 16.65 3.95
N ALA A 23 10.26 15.59 3.33
CA ALA A 23 9.23 14.72 3.88
C ALA A 23 9.70 14.06 5.19
N ALA A 24 10.92 13.53 5.22
CA ALA A 24 11.50 12.98 6.43
C ALA A 24 11.70 14.05 7.52
N GLU A 25 12.27 15.21 7.17
CA GLU A 25 12.50 16.31 8.13
C GLU A 25 11.22 16.78 8.82
N VAL A 26 10.13 17.01 8.07
CA VAL A 26 8.88 17.52 8.67
C VAL A 26 8.16 16.46 9.49
N VAL A 27 8.32 15.18 9.15
CA VAL A 27 7.77 14.08 9.95
C VAL A 27 8.62 13.84 11.19
N ALA A 28 9.94 13.98 11.11
CA ALA A 28 10.83 13.96 12.26
C ALA A 28 10.50 15.08 13.25
N GLU A 29 10.32 16.32 12.76
CA GLU A 29 9.88 17.46 13.55
C GLU A 29 8.54 17.19 14.24
N MET A 30 7.55 16.65 13.50
CA MET A 30 6.25 16.26 14.07
C MET A 30 6.38 15.23 15.19
N PHE A 31 7.30 14.27 15.09
CA PHE A 31 7.55 13.27 16.13
C PHE A 31 8.46 13.77 17.25
N GLY A 32 9.12 14.93 17.11
CA GLY A 32 10.16 15.38 18.03
C GLY A 32 11.44 14.55 17.95
N THR A 33 11.80 14.11 16.75
CA THR A 33 12.93 13.22 16.44
C THR A 33 13.76 13.78 15.29
N GLU A 34 14.70 13.00 14.74
CA GLU A 34 15.57 13.43 13.63
C GLU A 34 15.35 12.57 12.38
N ALA A 35 15.64 13.17 11.23
CA ALA A 35 15.66 12.48 9.94
C ALA A 35 17.08 12.02 9.61
N TYR A 36 17.19 10.82 9.04
CA TYR A 36 18.45 10.19 8.68
C TYR A 36 18.46 9.85 7.19
N TYR A 37 19.60 10.06 6.53
CA TYR A 37 19.82 9.57 5.18
C TYR A 37 20.39 8.14 5.26
N ASP A 38 19.60 7.15 4.85
CA ASP A 38 20.01 5.74 4.84
C ASP A 38 20.85 5.41 3.59
N GLY A 39 20.85 6.27 2.55
CA GLY A 39 21.47 5.96 1.26
C GLY A 39 20.61 5.01 0.42
N THR A 40 21.26 4.17 -0.42
CA THR A 40 20.68 3.22 -1.40
C THR A 40 20.27 3.80 -2.77
N THR A 41 20.01 2.90 -3.73
CA THR A 41 19.54 3.21 -5.10
C THR A 41 18.25 4.04 -5.11
N TYR A 42 17.44 3.96 -4.06
CA TYR A 42 16.17 4.71 -3.95
C TYR A 42 16.30 6.03 -3.18
N GLY A 43 17.52 6.42 -2.77
CA GLY A 43 17.79 7.65 -2.03
C GLY A 43 16.92 7.79 -0.79
N ILE A 44 16.96 6.77 0.09
CA ILE A 44 16.06 6.62 1.22
C ILE A 44 16.42 7.61 2.32
N TRP A 45 15.40 8.31 2.78
CA TRP A 45 15.40 9.02 4.05
C TRP A 45 14.50 8.31 5.05
N SER A 46 14.84 8.36 6.32
CA SER A 46 14.09 7.68 7.37
C SER A 46 13.93 8.51 8.62
N VAL A 47 12.88 8.20 9.36
CA VAL A 47 12.58 8.77 10.67
C VAL A 47 12.23 7.62 11.61
N ILE A 48 12.73 7.66 12.84
CA ILE A 48 12.36 6.71 13.89
C ILE A 48 11.42 7.45 14.84
N ASP A 49 10.17 6.99 14.98
CA ASP A 49 9.24 7.60 15.92
C ASP A 49 9.62 7.30 17.38
N LEU A 50 8.90 7.92 18.33
CA LEU A 50 9.17 7.75 19.76
C LEU A 50 8.94 6.32 20.29
N GLU A 51 8.30 5.45 19.49
CA GLU A 51 8.11 4.02 19.81
C GLU A 51 9.17 3.14 19.14
N GLY A 52 10.17 3.74 18.48
CA GLY A 52 11.24 3.03 17.80
C GLY A 52 10.84 2.50 16.42
N LYS A 53 9.71 2.92 15.84
CA LYS A 53 9.27 2.45 14.53
C LYS A 53 9.84 3.30 13.41
N LYS A 54 10.40 2.63 12.41
CA LYS A 54 11.05 3.27 11.27
C LYS A 54 10.05 3.58 10.14
N TRP A 55 9.87 4.85 9.85
CA TRP A 55 9.17 5.39 8.69
C TRP A 55 10.20 5.72 7.60
N LYS A 56 9.90 5.41 6.34
CA LYS A 56 10.82 5.65 5.22
C LYS A 56 10.20 6.54 4.15
N PHE A 57 11.06 7.28 3.45
CA PHE A 57 10.73 8.13 2.31
C PHE A 57 11.71 7.80 1.19
N MET A 58 11.20 7.19 0.13
CA MET A 58 12.01 6.62 -0.95
C MET A 58 11.49 7.03 -2.32
N SER A 59 12.30 6.83 -3.37
CA SER A 59 11.87 7.16 -4.72
C SER A 59 11.04 6.04 -5.32
N ASP A 60 9.89 6.38 -5.91
CA ASP A 60 9.15 5.49 -6.81
C ASP A 60 9.23 5.99 -8.26
N GLY A 61 9.70 5.13 -9.16
CA GLY A 61 9.98 5.49 -10.54
C GLY A 61 8.73 5.77 -11.39
N SER A 62 7.53 5.42 -10.90
CA SER A 62 6.28 5.62 -11.61
C SER A 62 5.67 7.01 -11.40
N ILE A 63 6.17 7.79 -10.43
CA ILE A 63 5.65 9.12 -10.09
C ILE A 63 6.10 10.16 -11.12
N TYR A 64 5.13 10.84 -11.74
CA TYR A 64 5.34 12.07 -12.49
C TYR A 64 5.58 13.22 -11.52
N THR A 65 6.83 13.69 -11.47
CA THR A 65 7.30 14.61 -10.45
C THR A 65 6.89 16.05 -10.76
N GLN A 66 6.20 16.68 -9.81
CA GLN A 66 5.71 18.04 -9.94
C GLN A 66 5.92 18.82 -8.65
N ARG A 67 5.92 20.14 -8.74
CA ARG A 67 5.99 21.04 -7.58
C ARG A 67 5.19 22.30 -7.80
N LYS A 68 4.87 22.98 -6.70
CA LYS A 68 4.20 24.29 -6.75
C LYS A 68 5.22 25.41 -6.80
N VAL A 69 5.11 26.28 -7.81
CA VAL A 69 5.91 27.50 -7.97
C VAL A 69 4.95 28.65 -8.25
N TYR A 70 4.91 29.65 -7.35
CA TYR A 70 3.98 30.79 -7.43
C TYR A 70 2.51 30.38 -7.69
N GLY A 71 2.04 29.33 -7.01
CA GLY A 71 0.67 28.82 -7.14
C GLY A 71 0.41 27.95 -8.38
N ARG A 72 1.38 27.80 -9.29
CA ARG A 72 1.28 26.92 -10.48
C ARG A 72 1.95 25.59 -10.22
N ILE A 73 1.40 24.51 -10.78
CA ILE A 73 2.04 23.19 -10.80
C ILE A 73 2.95 23.13 -12.03
N VAL A 74 4.22 22.82 -11.80
CA VAL A 74 5.24 22.66 -12.85
C VAL A 74 5.99 21.35 -12.64
N ASP A 75 6.64 20.86 -13.68
CA ASP A 75 7.50 19.69 -13.60
C ASP A 75 8.65 19.90 -12.61
N ALA A 76 9.05 18.81 -11.96
CA ALA A 76 10.09 18.81 -10.94
C ALA A 76 11.08 17.67 -11.17
N GLY A 77 12.25 17.72 -10.52
CA GLY A 77 13.24 16.67 -10.61
C GLY A 77 12.85 15.41 -9.82
N ARG A 78 13.64 14.34 -9.98
CA ARG A 78 13.41 13.04 -9.34
C ARG A 78 13.42 13.11 -7.81
N GLU A 79 13.98 14.14 -7.20
CA GLU A 79 13.94 14.38 -5.76
C GLU A 79 12.51 14.51 -5.21
N TYR A 80 11.54 14.87 -6.06
CA TYR A 80 10.11 14.96 -5.76
C TYR A 80 9.33 13.67 -6.07
N SER A 81 10.00 12.59 -6.45
CA SER A 81 9.40 11.25 -6.45
C SER A 81 9.51 10.74 -5.01
N THR A 82 8.41 10.78 -4.28
CA THR A 82 8.39 10.51 -2.85
C THR A 82 7.31 9.48 -2.54
N GLU A 83 7.72 8.30 -2.11
CA GLU A 83 6.88 7.27 -1.52
C GLU A 83 7.18 7.20 -0.03
N MET A 84 6.15 7.41 0.80
CA MET A 84 6.22 7.19 2.24
C MET A 84 5.86 5.74 2.53
N VAL A 85 6.74 5.01 3.21
CA VAL A 85 6.54 3.62 3.61
C VAL A 85 6.40 3.58 5.13
N SER A 86 5.22 3.19 5.61
CA SER A 86 4.96 3.07 7.04
C SER A 86 5.68 1.85 7.64
N PRO A 87 5.97 1.87 8.95
CA PRO A 87 6.25 0.63 9.67
C PRO A 87 5.01 -0.27 9.73
N LYS A 88 5.16 -1.44 10.35
CA LYS A 88 4.02 -2.29 10.74
C LYS A 88 3.23 -1.59 11.87
N LEU A 89 1.97 -1.27 11.59
CA LEU A 89 1.06 -0.52 12.45
C LEU A 89 -0.10 -1.41 12.93
N SER A 90 -0.54 -1.25 14.18
CA SER A 90 -1.80 -1.80 14.65
C SER A 90 -2.96 -0.88 14.25
N TYR A 91 -4.20 -1.38 14.31
CA TYR A 91 -5.40 -0.58 13.99
C TYR A 91 -5.50 0.71 14.82
N ASP A 92 -5.09 0.69 16.09
CA ASP A 92 -5.16 1.85 16.98
C ASP A 92 -4.17 2.96 16.57
N GLU A 93 -3.16 2.64 15.76
CA GLU A 93 -2.20 3.59 15.21
C GLU A 93 -2.67 4.26 13.91
N MET A 94 -3.89 3.98 13.45
CA MET A 94 -4.48 4.65 12.28
C MET A 94 -4.46 6.18 12.42
N GLY A 95 -4.67 6.69 13.64
CA GLY A 95 -4.59 8.13 13.93
C GLY A 95 -3.18 8.70 13.65
N LYS A 96 -2.12 7.96 14.04
CA LYS A 96 -0.72 8.34 13.80
C LYS A 96 -0.41 8.42 12.30
N LEU A 97 -0.84 7.41 11.53
CA LEU A 97 -0.71 7.44 10.07
C LEU A 97 -1.42 8.65 9.45
N GLN A 98 -2.65 8.96 9.89
CA GLN A 98 -3.36 10.12 9.38
C GLN A 98 -2.65 11.44 9.71
N GLU A 99 -2.04 11.57 10.89
CA GLU A 99 -1.24 12.74 11.24
C GLU A 99 0.01 12.87 10.36
N VAL A 100 0.73 11.77 10.07
CA VAL A 100 1.85 11.77 9.11
C VAL A 100 1.37 12.28 7.74
N VAL A 101 0.27 11.75 7.22
CA VAL A 101 -0.29 12.19 5.92
C VAL A 101 -0.70 13.66 5.94
N ARG A 102 -1.34 14.13 7.02
CA ARG A 102 -1.69 15.55 7.19
C ARG A 102 -0.45 16.43 7.25
N CYS A 103 0.60 15.99 7.94
CA CYS A 103 1.88 16.69 8.02
C CYS A 103 2.50 16.88 6.64
N LEU A 104 2.63 15.80 5.86
CA LEU A 104 3.20 15.85 4.51
C LEU A 104 2.40 16.78 3.59
N ARG A 105 1.06 16.71 3.65
CA ARG A 105 0.18 17.59 2.88
C ARG A 105 0.32 19.07 3.27
N ARG A 106 0.40 19.38 4.58
CA ARG A 106 0.61 20.76 5.07
C ARG A 106 1.94 21.33 4.57
N HIS A 107 2.95 20.48 4.39
CA HIS A 107 4.29 20.86 3.93
C HIS A 107 4.49 20.77 2.42
N GLY A 108 3.41 20.78 1.64
CA GLY A 108 3.45 20.91 0.19
C GLY A 108 3.38 19.60 -0.58
N GLY A 109 3.30 18.45 0.10
CA GLY A 109 3.00 17.17 -0.52
C GLY A 109 1.62 17.16 -1.18
N PHE A 110 1.53 16.68 -2.41
CA PHE A 110 0.28 16.45 -3.11
C PHE A 110 0.38 15.25 -4.06
N VAL A 111 -0.76 14.79 -4.58
CA VAL A 111 -0.84 13.65 -5.50
C VAL A 111 -1.26 14.12 -6.90
N ASN A 112 -0.90 13.34 -7.91
CA ASN A 112 -1.45 13.45 -9.26
C ASN A 112 -1.83 12.05 -9.77
N GLU A 113 -2.24 11.93 -11.03
CA GLU A 113 -2.75 10.68 -11.60
C GLU A 113 -1.73 9.52 -11.63
N SER A 114 -0.44 9.82 -11.48
CA SER A 114 0.61 8.81 -11.39
C SER A 114 0.73 8.18 -10.00
N CYS A 115 0.23 8.84 -8.94
CA CYS A 115 0.39 8.35 -7.58
C CYS A 115 -0.58 7.19 -7.24
N GLY A 116 -0.08 6.21 -6.51
CA GLY A 116 -0.82 5.09 -5.93
C GLY A 116 -0.79 5.08 -4.39
N GLN A 117 -1.58 4.16 -3.83
CA GLN A 117 -1.50 3.77 -2.43
C GLN A 117 -1.53 2.25 -2.35
N HIS A 118 -0.53 1.66 -1.70
CA HIS A 118 -0.53 0.24 -1.36
C HIS A 118 -0.91 0.08 0.11
N VAL A 119 -1.73 -0.94 0.39
CA VAL A 119 -2.11 -1.32 1.75
C VAL A 119 -1.74 -2.78 1.94
N HIS A 120 -0.80 -3.02 2.85
CA HIS A 120 -0.33 -4.34 3.23
C HIS A 120 -1.08 -4.77 4.49
N ILE A 121 -1.67 -5.96 4.48
CA ILE A 121 -2.40 -6.52 5.63
C ILE A 121 -1.66 -7.76 6.13
N ASP A 122 -1.45 -7.86 7.43
CA ASP A 122 -0.80 -9.01 8.05
C ASP A 122 -1.66 -10.28 7.92
N ALA A 123 -1.15 -11.24 7.14
CA ALA A 123 -1.83 -12.48 6.86
C ALA A 123 -1.58 -13.58 7.91
N SER A 124 -0.71 -13.37 8.90
CA SER A 124 -0.25 -14.41 9.83
C SER A 124 -1.37 -15.10 10.62
N ASN A 125 -2.43 -14.36 10.94
CA ASN A 125 -3.59 -14.90 11.68
C ASN A 125 -4.64 -15.54 10.75
N HIS A 126 -4.50 -15.46 9.43
CA HIS A 126 -5.51 -16.00 8.52
C HIS A 126 -5.51 -17.54 8.48
N THR A 127 -6.71 -18.10 8.46
CA THR A 127 -6.94 -19.51 8.13
C THR A 127 -7.39 -19.64 6.68
N PRO A 128 -7.32 -20.84 6.08
CA PRO A 128 -7.83 -21.04 4.72
C PRO A 128 -9.32 -20.65 4.60
N GLN A 129 -10.10 -20.87 5.66
CA GLN A 129 -11.50 -20.46 5.71
C GLN A 129 -11.65 -18.94 5.77
N SER A 130 -10.84 -18.22 6.57
CA SER A 130 -10.94 -16.76 6.63
C SER A 130 -10.50 -16.10 5.33
N LEU A 131 -9.51 -16.64 4.62
CA LEU A 131 -9.13 -16.18 3.28
C LEU A 131 -10.24 -16.42 2.24
N LYS A 132 -10.85 -17.61 2.24
CA LYS A 132 -12.02 -17.90 1.40
C LYS A 132 -13.15 -16.89 1.64
N ASN A 133 -13.39 -16.54 2.89
CA ASN A 133 -14.40 -15.55 3.26
C ASN A 133 -14.01 -14.14 2.80
N ALA A 134 -12.76 -13.72 3.02
CA ALA A 134 -12.24 -12.42 2.58
C ALA A 134 -12.37 -12.25 1.06
N LEU A 135 -11.90 -13.22 0.28
CA LEU A 135 -12.07 -13.28 -1.18
C LEU A 135 -13.54 -13.16 -1.61
N THR A 136 -14.42 -13.88 -0.91
CA THR A 136 -15.86 -13.86 -1.20
C THR A 136 -16.47 -12.48 -0.96
N ILE A 137 -16.08 -11.81 0.13
CA ILE A 137 -16.54 -10.46 0.48
C ILE A 137 -15.99 -9.44 -0.50
N MET A 138 -14.68 -9.48 -0.77
CA MET A 138 -14.00 -8.56 -1.68
C MET A 138 -14.65 -8.62 -3.06
N TYR A 139 -14.85 -9.82 -3.61
CA TYR A 139 -15.57 -9.96 -4.88
C TYR A 139 -17.00 -9.41 -4.84
N ALA A 140 -17.76 -9.69 -3.77
CA ALA A 140 -19.14 -9.23 -3.64
C ALA A 140 -19.27 -7.70 -3.47
N LYS A 141 -18.19 -7.03 -3.05
CA LYS A 141 -18.16 -5.58 -2.80
C LYS A 141 -17.25 -4.83 -3.76
N GLU A 142 -16.60 -5.52 -4.69
CA GLU A 142 -15.54 -4.98 -5.53
C GLU A 142 -15.97 -3.71 -6.26
N ASP A 143 -17.12 -3.74 -6.95
CA ASP A 143 -17.64 -2.58 -7.68
C ASP A 143 -17.83 -1.35 -6.79
N ILE A 144 -18.37 -1.55 -5.59
CA ILE A 144 -18.61 -0.47 -4.64
C ILE A 144 -17.28 0.06 -4.10
N LEU A 145 -16.31 -0.82 -3.81
CA LEU A 145 -14.98 -0.44 -3.35
C LEU A 145 -14.21 0.33 -4.42
N PHE A 146 -14.19 -0.15 -5.66
CA PHE A 146 -13.53 0.52 -6.78
C PHE A 146 -14.13 1.90 -7.03
N LYS A 147 -15.47 2.01 -6.96
CA LYS A 147 -16.17 3.29 -7.09
C LYS A 147 -15.87 4.23 -5.92
N ALA A 148 -15.88 3.73 -4.68
CA ALA A 148 -15.62 4.53 -3.48
C ALA A 148 -14.19 5.06 -3.44
N LEU A 149 -13.21 4.22 -3.83
CA LEU A 149 -11.79 4.57 -3.90
C LEU A 149 -11.43 5.34 -5.17
N LYS A 150 -12.39 5.55 -6.09
CA LYS A 150 -12.19 6.21 -7.39
C LYS A 150 -11.01 5.60 -8.17
N VAL A 151 -10.96 4.28 -8.21
CA VAL A 151 -9.90 3.56 -8.94
C VAL A 151 -9.94 3.95 -10.41
N GLN A 152 -8.82 4.43 -10.94
CA GLN A 152 -8.71 4.81 -12.35
C GLN A 152 -8.90 3.58 -13.24
N GLU A 153 -9.64 3.72 -14.34
CA GLU A 153 -9.88 2.62 -15.29
C GLU A 153 -8.56 2.05 -15.84
N ARG A 154 -7.60 2.91 -16.17
CA ARG A 154 -6.25 2.47 -16.58
C ARG A 154 -5.58 1.58 -15.54
N ARG A 155 -5.68 1.92 -14.26
CA ARG A 155 -5.14 1.11 -13.15
C ARG A 155 -5.94 -0.18 -12.97
N ALA A 156 -7.26 -0.12 -13.07
CA ALA A 156 -8.14 -1.29 -13.04
C ALA A 156 -7.86 -2.28 -14.17
N ASN A 157 -7.28 -1.84 -15.28
CA ASN A 157 -6.88 -2.69 -16.40
C ASN A 157 -5.39 -3.09 -16.36
N SER A 158 -4.64 -2.75 -15.30
CA SER A 158 -3.20 -3.02 -15.20
C SER A 158 -2.77 -3.46 -13.81
N TYR A 159 -2.58 -2.51 -12.90
CA TYR A 159 -1.95 -2.70 -11.58
C TYR A 159 -2.94 -2.92 -10.43
N CYS A 160 -4.24 -2.68 -10.67
CA CYS A 160 -5.34 -2.86 -9.72
C CYS A 160 -6.51 -3.63 -10.36
N GLN A 161 -6.18 -4.72 -11.05
CA GLN A 161 -7.15 -5.57 -11.74
C GLN A 161 -8.21 -6.13 -10.80
N ARG A 162 -9.39 -6.37 -11.34
CA ARG A 162 -10.50 -6.98 -10.62
C ARG A 162 -10.25 -8.47 -10.37
N VAL A 163 -10.73 -8.99 -9.24
CA VAL A 163 -10.66 -10.41 -8.86
C VAL A 163 -11.10 -11.29 -10.03
N ARG A 164 -10.23 -12.25 -10.38
CA ARG A 164 -10.51 -13.25 -11.41
C ARG A 164 -11.71 -14.13 -11.03
N PRO A 165 -12.84 -14.10 -11.76
CA PRO A 165 -14.03 -14.87 -11.42
C PRO A 165 -13.75 -16.36 -11.27
N GLU A 166 -12.88 -16.93 -12.11
CA GLU A 166 -12.51 -18.34 -12.09
C GLU A 166 -11.73 -18.75 -10.83
N VAL A 167 -10.92 -17.85 -10.26
CA VAL A 167 -10.20 -18.09 -9.00
C VAL A 167 -11.21 -18.17 -7.86
N LEU A 168 -12.14 -17.22 -7.81
CA LEU A 168 -13.18 -17.20 -6.80
C LEU A 168 -14.09 -18.42 -6.88
N GLU A 169 -14.57 -18.76 -8.07
CA GLU A 169 -15.45 -19.92 -8.25
C GLU A 169 -14.78 -21.21 -7.75
N LYS A 170 -13.51 -21.42 -8.11
CA LYS A 170 -12.73 -22.56 -7.65
C LYS A 170 -12.59 -22.57 -6.14
N ILE A 171 -12.25 -21.44 -5.51
CA ILE A 171 -12.11 -21.33 -4.05
C ILE A 171 -13.45 -21.54 -3.33
N ARG A 172 -14.56 -21.01 -3.86
CA ARG A 172 -15.91 -21.17 -3.30
C ARG A 172 -16.36 -22.63 -3.30
N LYS A 173 -16.04 -23.39 -4.35
CA LYS A 173 -16.37 -24.81 -4.51
C LYS A 173 -15.60 -25.73 -3.55
N ILE A 174 -14.49 -25.29 -2.95
CA ILE A 174 -13.76 -26.09 -1.96
C ILE A 174 -14.60 -26.23 -0.69
N PRO A 175 -14.99 -27.44 -0.26
CA PRO A 175 -15.72 -27.63 0.99
C PRO A 175 -14.90 -27.16 2.20
N ASN A 176 -15.54 -26.45 3.13
CA ASN A 176 -14.88 -25.88 4.33
C ASN A 176 -14.16 -26.95 5.18
N LYS A 177 -14.64 -28.20 5.18
CA LYS A 177 -13.97 -29.31 5.90
C LYS A 177 -12.65 -29.77 5.26
N SER A 178 -12.38 -29.34 4.03
CA SER A 178 -11.25 -29.82 3.20
C SER A 178 -10.39 -28.70 2.62
N ILE A 179 -10.64 -27.45 3.04
CA ILE A 179 -9.86 -26.30 2.58
C ILE A 179 -8.54 -26.21 3.35
N THR A 180 -7.45 -26.02 2.63
CA THR A 180 -6.08 -25.89 3.17
C THR A 180 -5.39 -24.68 2.54
N MET A 181 -4.32 -24.18 3.18
CA MET A 181 -3.55 -23.07 2.62
C MET A 181 -2.98 -23.43 1.25
N ASP A 182 -2.49 -24.66 1.08
CA ASP A 182 -1.94 -25.14 -0.19
C ASP A 182 -2.99 -25.17 -1.30
N ARG A 183 -4.23 -25.56 -0.99
CA ARG A 183 -5.33 -25.54 -1.97
C ARG A 183 -5.68 -24.11 -2.38
N VAL A 184 -5.74 -23.17 -1.42
CA VAL A 184 -5.98 -21.75 -1.71
C VAL A 184 -4.82 -21.18 -2.56
N ARG A 185 -3.56 -21.46 -2.17
CA ARG A 185 -2.34 -21.08 -2.91
C ARG A 185 -2.37 -21.60 -4.34
N ASN A 186 -2.62 -22.90 -4.52
CA ASN A 186 -2.65 -23.53 -5.84
C ASN A 186 -3.70 -22.92 -6.75
N VAL A 187 -4.89 -22.57 -6.23
CA VAL A 187 -5.90 -21.90 -7.03
C VAL A 187 -5.51 -20.45 -7.34
N TRP A 188 -4.98 -19.72 -6.35
CA TRP A 188 -4.55 -18.33 -6.50
C TRP A 188 -3.46 -18.15 -7.56
N TYR A 189 -2.42 -18.99 -7.51
CA TYR A 189 -1.29 -18.93 -8.43
C TYR A 189 -1.45 -19.81 -9.69
N GLY A 190 -2.64 -20.35 -9.94
CA GLY A 190 -2.91 -21.14 -11.15
C GLY A 190 -2.09 -22.44 -11.26
N GLY A 191 -1.80 -23.08 -10.14
CA GLY A 191 -1.06 -24.35 -10.05
C GLY A 191 0.46 -24.22 -10.06
N ARG A 192 1.00 -22.99 -10.12
CA ARG A 192 2.44 -22.70 -9.92
C ARG A 192 2.64 -22.16 -8.52
N ASP A 193 3.87 -22.21 -7.99
CA ASP A 193 4.18 -21.51 -6.74
C ASP A 193 4.83 -20.15 -7.03
N GLY A 194 4.01 -19.11 -7.08
CA GLY A 194 4.46 -17.72 -7.25
C GLY A 194 4.80 -17.02 -5.94
N SER A 195 4.71 -17.68 -4.78
CA SER A 195 4.72 -17.03 -3.47
C SER A 195 6.03 -16.31 -3.10
N HIS A 196 7.13 -16.69 -3.73
CA HIS A 196 8.45 -16.06 -3.56
C HIS A 196 8.83 -15.11 -4.70
N THR A 197 7.96 -14.93 -5.70
CA THR A 197 8.23 -14.08 -6.86
C THR A 197 7.77 -12.66 -6.56
N HIS A 198 8.72 -11.73 -6.45
CA HIS A 198 8.41 -10.35 -6.08
C HIS A 198 7.42 -9.70 -7.06
N TYR A 199 7.59 -9.88 -8.37
CA TYR A 199 6.68 -9.33 -9.40
C TYR A 199 5.77 -10.40 -10.01
N ASP A 200 5.23 -11.31 -9.19
CA ASP A 200 4.24 -12.24 -9.71
C ASP A 200 2.99 -11.51 -10.17
N HIS A 201 2.51 -11.86 -11.37
CA HIS A 201 1.35 -11.22 -11.99
C HIS A 201 0.08 -11.27 -11.12
N THR A 202 -0.05 -12.24 -10.20
CA THR A 202 -1.20 -12.34 -9.32
C THR A 202 -1.31 -11.20 -8.32
N ARG A 203 -0.21 -10.48 -8.03
CA ARG A 203 -0.18 -9.30 -7.15
C ARG A 203 -1.08 -8.16 -7.64
N TYR A 204 -1.32 -8.07 -8.95
CA TYR A 204 -2.07 -6.95 -9.53
C TYR A 204 -3.58 -7.16 -9.50
N TYR A 205 -4.06 -8.31 -9.02
CA TYR A 205 -5.49 -8.55 -8.83
C TYR A 205 -5.89 -8.16 -7.41
N ALA A 206 -6.96 -7.38 -7.29
CA ALA A 206 -7.51 -6.90 -6.04
C ALA A 206 -7.76 -8.08 -5.09
N LEU A 207 -7.31 -7.94 -3.84
CA LEU A 207 -7.49 -8.88 -2.75
C LEU A 207 -7.51 -8.14 -1.42
#